data_AF-H0ENU1-F1
#
_entry.id   AF-H0ENU1-F1
#
_cell.length_a   1.000
_cell.length_b   1.000
_cell.length_c   1.000
_cell.angle_alpha   90.00
_cell.angle_beta   90.00
_cell.angle_gamma   90.00
#
_symmetry.space_group_name_H-M   'P 1'
#
loop_
_entity.id
_entity.type
_entity.pdbx_description
1 polymer ?
#
loop_
_entity_poly.entity_id
_entity_poly.type
_entity_poly.pdbx_seq_one_letter_code
_entity_poly.pdbx_strand_id
1 'polypeptide(L)'
;MALSKDLDPTIYSLTFRQQVYAKTLAAHPDFNVHAQITANIASAAKVTKRNKSNHFCSQDIGNPWRPAKVDKIVDGIHYLQNKARCGVNPRSCARISCSWDSAIFLCNDRNDFIQPSCAYLASYASDIINFCHQDVNGIGIAVAGQEFDTENYNVLVRYSNC
;
A
#
# COMPACT_ATOMS: atom_id res chain seq x y z
N MET A 1 -43.68 8.77 29.22
CA MET A 1 -42.34 8.71 29.83
C MET A 1 -41.34 9.23 28.81
N ALA A 2 -41.05 10.52 28.91
CA ALA A 2 -39.98 11.24 28.22
C ALA A 2 -38.67 10.91 28.98
N LEU A 3 -37.43 10.91 28.50
CA LEU A 3 -36.75 11.38 27.29
C LEU A 3 -35.49 10.52 27.15
N SER A 4 -35.24 9.96 25.97
CA SER A 4 -33.98 9.33 25.57
C SER A 4 -32.94 10.39 25.17
N LYS A 5 -32.57 11.26 26.10
CA LYS A 5 -31.47 12.20 25.88
C LYS A 5 -30.40 11.94 26.92
N ASP A 6 -29.17 11.78 26.44
CA ASP A 6 -27.92 11.89 27.19
C ASP A 6 -27.32 10.60 27.78
N LEU A 7 -27.18 9.54 26.97
CA LEU A 7 -26.10 8.57 27.19
C LEU A 7 -24.87 9.02 26.41
N ASP A 8 -23.81 9.35 27.16
CA ASP A 8 -22.50 9.76 26.67
C ASP A 8 -21.98 8.81 25.56
N PRO A 9 -21.58 9.32 24.38
CA PRO A 9 -21.03 8.51 23.28
C PRO A 9 -19.81 7.67 23.68
N THR A 10 -19.12 8.05 24.76
CA THR A 10 -18.02 7.26 25.33
C THR A 10 -18.51 5.94 25.93
N ILE A 11 -19.69 5.92 26.56
CA ILE A 11 -20.32 4.73 27.16
C ILE A 11 -20.77 3.74 26.07
N TYR A 12 -21.34 4.21 24.96
CA TYR A 12 -21.70 3.35 23.82
C TYR A 12 -20.48 2.63 23.22
N SER A 13 -19.35 3.33 23.08
CA SER A 13 -18.12 2.72 22.55
C SER A 13 -17.52 1.62 23.45
N LEU A 14 -17.65 1.77 24.77
CA LEU A 14 -17.18 0.80 25.76
C LEU A 14 -18.00 -0.50 25.72
N THR A 15 -19.33 -0.38 25.62
CA THR A 15 -20.22 -1.55 25.53
C THR A 15 -20.00 -2.35 24.25
N PHE A 16 -19.76 -1.69 23.11
CA PHE A 16 -19.47 -2.37 21.85
C PHE A 16 -18.16 -3.18 21.92
N ARG A 17 -17.10 -2.58 22.48
CA ARG A 17 -15.81 -3.29 22.68
C ARG A 17 -15.97 -4.53 23.56
N GLN A 18 -16.76 -4.44 24.64
CA GLN A 18 -17.04 -5.57 25.52
C GLN A 18 -17.81 -6.68 24.80
N GLN A 19 -18.80 -6.33 23.96
CA GLN A 19 -19.56 -7.31 23.19
C GLN A 19 -18.72 -8.03 22.12
N VAL A 20 -17.84 -7.30 21.42
CA VAL A 20 -16.90 -7.89 20.45
C VAL A 20 -15.93 -8.83 21.18
N TYR A 21 -15.36 -8.39 22.30
CA TYR A 21 -14.44 -9.21 23.09
C TYR A 21 -15.08 -10.49 23.63
N ALA A 22 -16.31 -10.39 24.15
CA ALA A 22 -17.06 -11.54 24.66
C ALA A 22 -17.35 -12.58 23.56
N LYS A 23 -17.71 -12.13 22.35
CA LYS A 23 -17.92 -13.04 21.21
C LYS A 23 -16.62 -13.74 20.80
N THR A 24 -15.50 -13.03 20.80
CA THR A 24 -14.20 -13.63 20.47
C THR A 24 -13.77 -14.66 21.51
N LEU A 25 -13.95 -14.38 22.80
CA LEU A 25 -13.64 -15.36 23.87
C LEU A 25 -14.55 -16.58 23.84
N ALA A 26 -15.82 -16.42 23.46
CA ALA A 26 -16.73 -17.55 23.33
C ALA A 26 -16.32 -18.51 22.19
N ALA A 27 -15.80 -17.97 21.08
CA ALA A 27 -15.31 -18.75 19.94
C ALA A 27 -13.87 -19.27 20.14
N HIS A 28 -13.04 -18.53 20.88
CA HIS A 28 -11.63 -18.79 21.13
C HIS A 28 -11.33 -18.54 22.62
N PRO A 29 -11.61 -19.50 23.52
CA PRO A 29 -11.45 -19.34 24.97
C PRO A 29 -10.00 -19.12 25.41
N ASP A 30 -9.05 -19.53 24.57
CA ASP A 30 -7.61 -19.34 24.72
C ASP A 30 -7.13 -17.96 24.24
N PHE A 31 -7.99 -17.17 23.59
CA PHE A 31 -7.63 -15.84 23.08
C PHE A 31 -7.41 -14.83 24.20
N ASN A 32 -6.15 -14.63 24.55
CA ASN A 32 -5.74 -13.65 25.54
C ASN A 32 -5.18 -12.40 24.87
N VAL A 33 -6.03 -11.38 24.70
CA VAL A 33 -5.65 -10.06 24.14
C VAL A 33 -4.47 -9.46 24.88
N HIS A 34 -4.42 -9.58 26.20
CA HIS A 34 -3.32 -9.01 26.99
C HIS A 34 -2.02 -9.77 26.73
N ALA A 35 -2.05 -11.09 26.69
CA ALA A 35 -0.88 -11.89 26.35
C ALA A 35 -0.38 -11.59 24.92
N GLN A 36 -1.29 -11.40 23.96
CA GLN A 36 -0.93 -11.04 22.59
C GLN A 36 -0.35 -9.62 22.49
N ILE A 37 -0.92 -8.65 23.23
CA ILE A 37 -0.39 -7.28 23.29
C ILE A 37 0.98 -7.29 23.97
N THR A 38 1.13 -7.96 25.10
CA THR A 38 2.41 -8.08 25.80
C THR A 38 3.44 -8.79 24.94
N ALA A 39 3.06 -9.86 24.23
CA ALA A 39 3.93 -10.53 23.28
C ALA A 39 4.32 -9.60 22.12
N ASN A 40 3.39 -8.85 21.54
CA ASN A 40 3.66 -7.91 20.45
C ASN A 40 4.52 -6.71 20.89
N ILE A 41 4.38 -6.26 22.14
CA ILE A 41 5.20 -5.20 22.75
C ILE A 41 6.59 -5.75 23.07
N ALA A 42 6.68 -6.96 23.63
CA ALA A 42 7.95 -7.63 23.92
C ALA A 42 8.69 -8.04 22.64
N SER A 43 7.94 -8.41 21.59
CA SER A 43 8.41 -8.70 20.24
C SER A 43 8.36 -7.48 19.34
N ALA A 44 8.22 -6.27 19.90
CA ALA A 44 8.49 -5.04 19.17
C ALA A 44 10.01 -4.99 18.92
N ALA A 45 10.49 -5.89 18.07
CA ALA A 45 11.59 -5.59 17.18
C ALA A 45 11.23 -4.23 16.59
N LYS A 46 11.98 -3.21 17.05
CA LYS A 46 11.97 -1.82 16.60
C LYS A 46 11.32 -1.77 15.23
N VAL A 47 10.05 -1.35 15.14
CA VAL A 47 9.34 -1.23 13.86
C VAL A 47 10.27 -0.45 12.95
N THR A 48 10.94 -1.16 12.05
CA THR A 48 11.98 -0.54 11.25
C THR A 48 11.24 0.34 10.27
N LYS A 49 11.70 1.58 10.15
CA LYS A 49 11.22 2.46 9.10
C LYS A 49 11.34 1.66 7.80
N ARG A 50 10.24 1.56 7.05
CA ARG A 50 10.24 0.95 5.71
C ARG A 50 11.35 1.60 4.89
N ASN A 51 11.99 0.83 4.02
CA ASN A 51 13.13 1.28 3.23
C ASN A 51 12.73 2.22 2.08
N LYS A 52 11.46 2.62 2.00
CA LYS A 52 10.99 3.70 1.14
C LYS A 52 11.74 5.01 1.42
N SER A 53 12.15 5.68 0.36
CA SER A 53 12.91 6.93 0.40
C SER A 53 12.20 8.03 -0.40
N ASN A 54 12.84 8.57 -1.42
CA ASN A 54 12.29 9.68 -2.19
C ASN A 54 11.24 9.20 -3.19
N HIS A 55 10.21 10.02 -3.41
CA HIS A 55 9.30 9.91 -4.53
C HIS A 55 9.47 11.10 -5.47
N PHE A 56 9.24 10.88 -6.75
CA PHE A 56 9.28 11.90 -7.78
C PHE A 56 8.02 11.79 -8.62
N CYS A 57 7.26 12.87 -8.67
CA CYS A 57 6.14 12.97 -9.57
C CYS A 57 6.66 13.24 -10.98
N SER A 58 5.99 12.70 -11.99
CA SER A 58 6.51 12.75 -13.36
C SER A 58 6.76 14.17 -13.88
N GLN A 59 6.06 15.17 -13.34
CA GLN A 59 6.27 16.59 -13.66
C GLN A 59 7.60 17.16 -13.16
N ASP A 60 8.20 16.52 -12.15
CA ASP A 60 9.49 16.90 -11.57
C ASP A 60 10.66 16.14 -12.23
N ILE A 61 10.36 15.28 -13.21
CA ILE A 61 11.33 14.51 -13.99
C ILE A 61 11.55 15.24 -15.31
N GLY A 62 12.81 15.49 -15.69
CA GLY A 62 13.17 16.28 -16.89
C GLY A 62 12.60 15.75 -18.21
N ASN A 63 12.15 14.50 -18.26
CA ASN A 63 11.38 13.92 -19.35
C ASN A 63 10.12 13.23 -18.77
N PRO A 64 8.99 13.94 -18.66
CA PRO A 64 7.78 13.40 -18.06
C PRO A 64 7.24 12.17 -18.80
N TRP A 65 6.83 11.15 -18.07
CA TRP A 65 6.11 10.01 -18.58
C TRP A 65 4.64 10.34 -18.84
N ARG A 66 4.05 9.67 -19.84
CA ARG A 66 2.61 9.70 -20.05
C ARG A 66 1.90 9.08 -18.82
N PRO A 67 0.91 9.78 -18.23
CA PRO A 67 0.24 9.30 -17.03
C PRO A 67 -0.72 8.15 -17.31
N ALA A 68 -0.87 7.27 -16.33
CA ALA A 68 -1.82 6.17 -16.28
C ALA A 68 -3.08 6.57 -15.51
N LYS A 69 -4.23 5.98 -15.81
CA LYS A 69 -5.46 6.29 -15.07
C LYS A 69 -5.39 5.71 -13.66
N VAL A 70 -5.76 6.52 -12.66
CA VAL A 70 -5.64 6.13 -11.24
C VAL A 70 -6.48 4.89 -10.93
N ASP A 71 -7.71 4.80 -11.44
CA ASP A 71 -8.59 3.64 -11.22
C ASP A 71 -7.95 2.32 -11.69
N LYS A 72 -7.25 2.34 -12.84
CA LYS A 72 -6.54 1.16 -13.36
C LYS A 72 -5.27 0.83 -12.61
N ILE A 73 -4.60 1.83 -12.04
CA ILE A 73 -3.48 1.57 -11.10
C ILE A 73 -3.99 0.98 -9.79
N VAL A 74 -5.18 1.39 -9.30
CA VAL A 74 -5.82 0.79 -8.12
C VAL A 74 -6.16 -0.68 -8.35
N ASP A 75 -6.69 -1.05 -9.52
CA ASP A 75 -6.87 -2.47 -9.92
C ASP A 75 -5.53 -3.22 -9.83
N GLY A 76 -4.45 -2.59 -10.31
CA GLY A 76 -3.11 -3.15 -10.25
C GLY A 76 -2.57 -3.31 -8.82
N ILE A 77 -2.87 -2.37 -7.92
CA ILE A 77 -2.55 -2.46 -6.49
C ILE A 77 -3.27 -3.64 -5.86
N HIS A 78 -4.58 -3.79 -6.09
CA HIS A 78 -5.36 -4.92 -5.58
C HIS A 78 -4.86 -6.27 -6.09
N TYR A 79 -4.49 -6.33 -7.38
CA TYR A 79 -3.84 -7.51 -7.94
C TYR A 79 -2.56 -7.86 -7.18
N LEU A 80 -1.66 -6.90 -6.98
CA LEU A 80 -0.37 -7.11 -6.31
C LEU A 80 -0.48 -7.46 -4.82
N GLN A 81 -1.49 -6.92 -4.13
CA GLN A 81 -1.78 -7.27 -2.72
C GLN A 81 -2.09 -8.76 -2.55
N ASN A 82 -2.63 -9.41 -3.59
CA ASN A 82 -2.96 -10.83 -3.61
C ASN A 82 -1.86 -11.70 -4.24
N LYS A 83 -0.66 -11.15 -4.47
CA LYS A 83 0.51 -11.88 -4.98
C LYS A 83 1.60 -11.98 -3.92
N ALA A 84 2.34 -13.09 -3.96
CA ALA A 84 3.39 -13.36 -3.00
C ALA A 84 4.62 -12.46 -3.24
N ARG A 85 5.36 -12.71 -4.32
CA ARG A 85 6.64 -12.04 -4.62
C ARG A 85 6.72 -11.63 -6.09
N CYS A 86 7.38 -10.50 -6.33
CA CYS A 86 7.51 -9.88 -7.63
C CYS A 86 8.99 -9.79 -7.98
N GLY A 87 9.42 -10.56 -8.98
CA GLY A 87 10.82 -10.71 -9.34
C GLY A 87 11.26 -9.79 -10.49
N VAL A 88 12.51 -9.36 -10.46
CA VAL A 88 13.14 -8.63 -11.57
C VAL A 88 14.64 -8.94 -11.64
N ASN A 89 15.14 -9.08 -12.86
CA ASN A 89 16.56 -9.32 -13.12
C ASN A 89 17.42 -8.11 -12.75
N PRO A 90 18.74 -8.29 -12.55
CA PRO A 90 19.67 -7.19 -12.36
C PRO A 90 19.54 -6.14 -13.45
N ARG A 91 19.74 -4.86 -13.08
CA ARG A 91 19.84 -3.73 -14.02
C ARG A 91 18.69 -3.66 -15.03
N SER A 92 17.49 -3.99 -14.58
CA SER A 92 16.32 -4.08 -15.45
C SER A 92 15.03 -3.68 -14.74
N CYS A 93 13.98 -3.47 -15.52
CA CYS A 93 12.63 -3.26 -15.01
C CYS A 93 11.71 -4.38 -15.46
N ALA A 94 10.87 -4.88 -14.55
CA ALA A 94 9.80 -5.82 -14.84
C ALA A 94 8.44 -5.13 -14.66
N ARG A 95 7.54 -5.34 -15.61
CA ARG A 95 6.14 -4.93 -15.47
C ARG A 95 5.43 -5.92 -14.55
N ILE A 96 5.18 -5.52 -13.31
CA ILE A 96 4.62 -6.39 -12.26
C ILE A 96 3.08 -6.34 -12.23
N SER A 97 2.48 -5.30 -12.81
CA SER A 97 1.04 -5.20 -13.01
C SER A 97 0.74 -4.35 -14.25
N CYS A 98 -0.34 -4.69 -14.95
CA CYS A 98 -0.81 -3.97 -16.13
C CYS A 98 -2.34 -4.14 -16.24
N SER A 99 -3.08 -3.03 -16.25
CA SER A 99 -4.53 -3.01 -16.49
C SER A 99 -4.83 -1.96 -17.55
N TRP A 100 -5.41 -2.40 -18.68
CA TRP A 100 -5.64 -1.59 -19.88
C TRP A 100 -4.36 -0.96 -20.45
N ASP A 101 -4.05 0.26 -20.04
CA ASP A 101 -2.91 1.04 -20.50
C ASP A 101 -2.09 1.58 -19.31
N SER A 102 -2.31 1.00 -18.12
CA SER A 102 -1.85 1.52 -16.84
C SER A 102 -1.01 0.45 -16.15
N ALA A 103 0.28 0.75 -15.94
CA ALA A 103 1.23 -0.24 -15.48
C ALA A 103 2.01 0.20 -14.25
N ILE A 104 2.33 -0.81 -13.43
CA ILE A 104 3.22 -0.71 -12.28
C ILE A 104 4.46 -1.53 -12.62
N PHE A 105 5.64 -0.93 -12.49
CA PHE A 105 6.93 -1.56 -12.76
C PHE A 105 7.75 -1.65 -11.48
N LEU A 106 8.48 -2.75 -11.34
CA LEU A 106 9.58 -2.88 -10.40
C LEU A 106 10.89 -2.72 -11.20
N CYS A 107 11.71 -1.73 -10.85
CA CYS A 107 13.02 -1.52 -11.44
C CYS A 107 14.12 -1.83 -10.43
N ASN A 108 15.09 -2.62 -10.83
CA ASN A 108 16.19 -3.08 -9.99
C ASN A 108 17.51 -2.50 -10.48
N ASP A 109 18.06 -1.61 -9.68
CA ASP A 109 19.35 -0.96 -9.94
C ASP A 109 20.51 -1.76 -9.33
N ARG A 110 20.25 -2.91 -8.69
CA ARG A 110 21.29 -3.80 -8.17
C ARG A 110 21.87 -4.70 -9.26
N ASN A 111 22.96 -5.36 -8.89
CA ASN A 111 23.66 -6.36 -9.72
C ASN A 111 23.13 -7.79 -9.53
N ASP A 112 22.25 -8.02 -8.55
CA ASP A 112 21.64 -9.31 -8.23
C ASP A 112 20.12 -9.28 -8.47
N PHE A 113 19.53 -10.47 -8.67
CA PHE A 113 18.08 -10.62 -8.80
C PHE A 113 17.40 -10.27 -7.47
N ILE A 114 16.31 -9.53 -7.53
CA ILE A 114 15.47 -9.25 -6.36
C ILE A 114 14.06 -9.76 -6.57
N GLN A 115 13.40 -10.08 -5.45
CA GLN A 115 12.02 -10.51 -5.42
C GLN A 115 11.30 -10.02 -4.15
N PRO A 116 11.11 -8.72 -3.94
CA PRO A 116 10.37 -8.23 -2.78
C PRO A 116 8.90 -8.68 -2.80
N SER A 117 8.22 -8.51 -1.67
CA SER A 117 6.78 -8.79 -1.55
C SER A 117 5.99 -7.92 -2.54
N CYS A 118 5.11 -8.52 -3.35
CA CYS A 118 4.27 -7.73 -4.26
C CYS A 118 3.34 -6.78 -3.49
N ALA A 119 2.80 -7.21 -2.35
CA ALA A 119 1.99 -6.35 -1.49
C ALA A 119 2.78 -5.15 -0.95
N TYR A 120 4.07 -5.33 -0.64
CA TYR A 120 4.95 -4.23 -0.26
C TYR A 120 5.14 -3.25 -1.44
N LEU A 121 5.43 -3.75 -2.65
CA LEU A 121 5.54 -2.92 -3.85
C LEU A 121 4.24 -2.18 -4.20
N ALA A 122 3.08 -2.80 -3.96
CA ALA A 122 1.77 -2.17 -4.16
C ALA A 122 1.60 -0.90 -3.30
N SER A 123 2.21 -0.88 -2.12
CA SER A 123 2.22 0.32 -1.28
C SER A 123 3.01 1.47 -1.91
N TYR A 124 3.95 1.23 -2.82
CA TYR A 124 4.67 2.30 -3.53
C TYR A 124 3.79 2.97 -4.57
N ALA A 125 3.05 2.16 -5.34
CA ALA A 125 2.05 2.69 -6.25
C ALA A 125 0.97 3.50 -5.52
N SER A 126 0.61 3.11 -4.29
CA SER A 126 -0.32 3.88 -3.45
C SER A 126 0.26 5.25 -3.07
N ASP A 127 1.52 5.30 -2.65
CA ASP A 127 2.18 6.57 -2.29
C ASP A 127 2.33 7.46 -3.54
N ILE A 128 2.70 6.89 -4.68
CA ILE A 128 2.77 7.63 -5.95
C ILE A 128 1.39 8.21 -6.34
N ILE A 129 0.29 7.48 -6.16
CA ILE A 129 -1.06 8.05 -6.35
C ILE A 129 -1.29 9.21 -5.39
N ASN A 130 -1.00 9.03 -4.10
CA ASN A 130 -1.27 10.04 -3.06
C ASN A 130 -0.52 11.35 -3.32
N PHE A 131 0.72 11.28 -3.80
CA PHE A 131 1.55 12.47 -4.01
C PHE A 131 1.50 13.03 -5.43
N CYS A 132 1.24 12.20 -6.44
CA CYS A 132 1.51 12.56 -7.85
C CYS A 132 0.29 12.48 -8.78
N HIS A 133 -0.91 12.23 -8.27
CA HIS A 133 -2.11 12.29 -9.10
C HIS A 133 -2.43 13.73 -9.52
N GLN A 134 -3.02 13.86 -10.70
CA GLN A 134 -3.46 15.13 -11.26
C GLN A 134 -4.68 14.89 -12.15
N ASP A 135 -5.50 15.92 -12.35
CA ASP A 135 -6.56 15.89 -13.36
C ASP A 135 -5.99 16.20 -14.74
N VAL A 136 -6.13 15.26 -15.67
CA VAL A 136 -5.60 15.38 -17.03
C VAL A 136 -6.74 15.43 -18.03
N ASN A 137 -6.80 16.52 -18.79
CA ASN A 137 -7.82 16.73 -19.81
C ASN A 137 -7.89 15.54 -20.79
N GLY A 138 -9.09 14.98 -20.98
CA GLY A 138 -9.34 13.82 -21.85
C GLY A 138 -8.98 12.46 -21.25
N ILE A 139 -8.39 12.41 -20.05
CA ILE A 139 -8.04 11.16 -19.35
C ILE A 139 -8.80 11.04 -18.02
N GLY A 140 -8.98 12.16 -17.31
CA GLY A 140 -9.47 12.24 -15.93
C GLY A 140 -8.33 12.18 -14.92
N ILE A 141 -8.60 11.69 -13.70
CA ILE A 141 -7.58 11.56 -12.66
C ILE A 141 -6.52 10.52 -13.10
N ALA A 142 -5.31 11.01 -13.31
CA ALA A 142 -4.20 10.23 -13.82
C ALA A 142 -2.93 10.47 -12.99
N VAL A 143 -1.99 9.52 -13.08
CA VAL A 143 -0.77 9.53 -12.28
C VAL A 143 0.41 9.02 -13.10
N ALA A 144 1.55 9.67 -12.93
CA ALA A 144 2.84 9.08 -13.25
C ALA A 144 3.88 9.53 -12.23
N GLY A 145 4.77 8.63 -11.87
CA GLY A 145 5.83 8.91 -10.89
C GLY A 145 6.60 7.66 -10.52
N GLN A 146 7.58 7.86 -9.65
CA GLN A 146 8.41 6.80 -9.12
C GLN A 146 8.66 6.99 -7.62
N GLU A 147 8.84 5.89 -6.90
CA GLU A 147 9.27 5.90 -5.51
C GLU A 147 10.44 4.93 -5.32
N PHE A 148 11.49 5.42 -4.67
CA PHE A 148 12.74 4.69 -4.45
C PHE A 148 12.76 3.93 -3.13
N ASP A 149 13.48 2.83 -3.12
CA ASP A 149 13.87 2.10 -1.93
C ASP A 149 15.38 2.27 -1.65
N THR A 150 15.76 2.33 -0.37
CA THR A 150 17.17 2.45 0.06
C THR A 150 18.03 1.24 -0.29
N GLU A 151 17.43 0.14 -0.74
CA GLU A 151 18.12 -1.07 -1.20
C GLU A 151 18.37 -1.11 -2.72
N ASN A 152 18.39 0.05 -3.39
CA ASN A 152 18.71 0.23 -4.82
C ASN A 152 17.71 -0.43 -5.78
N TYR A 153 16.42 -0.28 -5.50
CA TYR A 153 15.35 -0.54 -6.46
C TYR A 153 14.28 0.52 -6.33
N ASN A 154 13.36 0.57 -7.27
CA ASN A 154 12.27 1.55 -7.24
C ASN A 154 11.02 0.99 -7.92
N VAL A 155 9.89 1.64 -7.66
CA VAL A 155 8.61 1.35 -8.32
C VAL A 155 8.24 2.53 -9.21
N LEU A 156 7.88 2.24 -10.45
CA LEU A 156 7.37 3.22 -11.42
C LEU A 156 5.88 2.98 -11.68
N VAL A 157 5.12 4.07 -11.75
CA VAL A 157 3.75 4.09 -12.26
C VAL A 157 3.70 4.99 -13.48
N ARG A 158 3.23 4.47 -14.62
CA ARG A 158 3.04 5.23 -15.86
C ARG A 158 2.18 4.49 -16.86
N TYR A 159 1.82 5.18 -17.94
CA TYR A 159 1.24 4.56 -19.13
C TYR A 159 2.16 3.46 -19.69
N SER A 160 1.57 2.34 -20.05
CA SER A 160 2.19 1.28 -20.85
C SER A 160 1.08 0.50 -21.54
N ASN A 161 1.24 0.23 -22.83
CA ASN A 161 0.38 -0.69 -23.56
C ASN A 161 0.44 -2.09 -22.91
N CYS A 162 -0.71 -2.59 -22.43
CA CYS A 162 -0.93 -3.96 -22.00
C CYS A 162 -1.55 -4.74 -23.18
#